data_AF-A0AAD7H1S5-F1
#
_entry.id   AF-A0AAD7H1S5-F1
#
_cell.length_a   1.000
_cell.length_b   1.000
_cell.length_c   1.000
_cell.angle_alpha   90.00
_cell.angle_beta   90.00
_cell.angle_gamma   90.00
#
_symmetry.space_group_name_H-M   'P 1'
#
loop_
_entity.id
_entity.type
_entity.pdbx_description
1 polymer ?
#
loop_
_entity_poly.entity_id
_entity_poly.type
_entity_poly.pdbx_seq_one_letter_code
_entity_poly.pdbx_strand_id
1 'polypeptide(L)'
;RAHMGAHILCKMRGVPQQLKKPLGDFLPCGFCGESGHTACNVYLQVKKKSATVETNCQLSLPIKYAWAERGSAATPCRNVPIVCGLCPSTLTAGNPSAAQPAQWRYNMEEHLASVHPEYASPRNPDAQQRLPHVVWTSMAMTEVEERALGIPDSKIPAPFARVAGPDERLMSRASSWVCNAERR
;
A
#
# COMPACT_ATOMS: atom_id res chain seq x y z
N ARG A 1 -14.32 -9.03 -13.37
CA ARG A 1 -14.35 -7.68 -12.75
C ARG A 1 -12.90 -7.29 -12.48
N ALA A 2 -12.40 -6.21 -13.08
CA ALA A 2 -11.08 -5.70 -12.71
C ALA A 2 -11.09 -5.38 -11.20
N HIS A 3 -10.01 -5.73 -10.51
CA HIS A 3 -9.87 -5.47 -9.08
C HIS A 3 -9.84 -3.95 -8.86
N MET A 4 -10.46 -3.42 -7.80
CA MET A 4 -10.53 -1.97 -7.57
C MET A 4 -9.16 -1.31 -7.52
N GLY A 5 -8.12 -2.05 -7.09
CA GLY A 5 -6.74 -1.61 -7.15
C GLY A 5 -6.28 -1.21 -8.57
N ALA A 6 -6.67 -1.94 -9.61
CA ALA A 6 -6.35 -1.58 -10.99
C ALA A 6 -6.94 -0.21 -11.38
N HIS A 7 -8.18 0.05 -10.93
CA HIS A 7 -8.82 1.34 -11.19
C HIS A 7 -8.15 2.49 -10.43
N ILE A 8 -7.79 2.25 -9.17
CA ILE A 8 -7.05 3.21 -8.35
C ILE A 8 -5.71 3.55 -9.01
N LEU A 9 -4.97 2.54 -9.46
CA LEU A 9 -3.68 2.74 -10.13
C LEU A 9 -3.83 3.52 -11.43
N CYS A 10 -4.79 3.16 -12.28
CA CYS A 10 -5.07 3.89 -13.52
C CYS A 10 -5.40 5.36 -13.25
N LYS A 11 -6.26 5.64 -12.25
CA LYS A 11 -6.56 7.03 -11.85
C LYS A 11 -5.30 7.76 -11.38
N MET A 12 -4.49 7.12 -10.54
CA MET A 12 -3.24 7.70 -10.03
C MET A 12 -2.26 8.04 -11.14
N ARG A 13 -2.22 7.25 -12.23
CA ARG A 13 -1.38 7.50 -13.41
C ARG A 13 -2.05 8.34 -14.50
N GLY A 14 -3.26 8.85 -14.25
CA GLY A 14 -4.00 9.66 -15.22
C GLY A 14 -4.39 8.89 -16.49
N VAL A 15 -4.61 7.58 -16.38
CA VAL A 15 -5.13 6.73 -17.45
C VAL A 15 -6.67 6.77 -17.41
N PRO A 16 -7.33 7.31 -18.45
CA PRO A 16 -8.79 7.42 -18.47
C PRO A 16 -9.46 6.04 -18.38
N GLN A 17 -10.52 5.94 -17.58
CA GLN A 17 -11.33 4.73 -17.47
C GLN A 17 -12.82 5.08 -17.47
N GLN A 18 -13.60 4.26 -18.18
CA GLN A 18 -15.05 4.33 -18.14
C GLN A 18 -15.56 3.50 -16.96
N LEU A 19 -15.76 4.15 -15.82
CA LEU A 19 -16.34 3.53 -14.64
C LEU A 19 -17.81 3.92 -14.50
N LYS A 20 -18.65 2.97 -14.07
CA LYS A 20 -20.06 3.26 -13.76
C LYS A 20 -20.20 4.26 -12.60
N LYS A 21 -19.24 4.26 -11.67
CA LYS A 21 -19.14 5.18 -10.54
C LYS A 21 -17.71 5.72 -10.50
N PRO A 22 -17.50 7.04 -10.36
CA PRO A 22 -16.16 7.60 -10.21
C PRO A 22 -15.51 7.10 -8.92
N LEU A 23 -14.18 6.95 -8.94
CA LEU A 23 -13.41 6.71 -7.72
C LEU A 23 -13.35 8.00 -6.89
N GLY A 24 -13.32 7.85 -5.58
CA GLY A 24 -13.04 8.95 -4.66
C GLY A 24 -11.65 9.55 -4.91
N ASP A 25 -11.50 10.83 -4.59
CA ASP A 25 -10.31 11.62 -4.92
C ASP A 25 -9.19 11.49 -3.89
N PHE A 26 -9.49 11.07 -2.67
CA PHE A 26 -8.53 11.04 -1.56
C PHE A 26 -8.58 9.70 -0.81
N LEU A 27 -7.51 8.94 -0.86
CA LEU A 27 -7.33 7.63 -0.24
C LEU A 27 -8.52 6.67 -0.53
N PRO A 28 -8.86 6.41 -1.81
CA PRO A 28 -10.02 5.59 -2.16
C PRO A 28 -9.90 4.16 -1.62
N CYS A 29 -11.02 3.59 -1.18
CA CYS A 29 -11.08 2.25 -0.65
C CYS A 29 -10.72 1.20 -1.73
N GLY A 30 -9.81 0.27 -1.42
CA GLY A 30 -9.46 -0.86 -2.28
C GLY A 30 -10.57 -1.89 -2.50
N PHE A 31 -11.76 -1.72 -1.91
CA PHE A 31 -12.94 -2.53 -2.18
C PHE A 31 -14.00 -1.79 -3.00
N CYS A 32 -14.51 -0.66 -2.48
CA CYS A 32 -15.60 0.09 -3.13
C CYS A 32 -15.13 1.26 -4.02
N GLY A 33 -13.87 1.69 -3.89
CA GLY A 33 -13.32 2.83 -4.62
C GLY A 33 -13.71 4.20 -4.07
N GLU A 34 -14.50 4.26 -3.00
CA GLU A 34 -14.98 5.51 -2.39
C GLU A 34 -14.02 6.04 -1.32
N SER A 35 -14.11 7.33 -1.01
CA SER A 35 -13.24 8.05 -0.07
C SER A 35 -14.04 8.58 1.12
N GLY A 36 -13.38 8.79 2.26
CA GLY A 36 -13.95 9.52 3.40
C GLY A 36 -14.98 8.76 4.26
N HIS A 37 -15.35 7.54 3.90
CA HIS A 37 -16.25 6.72 4.73
C HIS A 37 -15.49 5.97 5.82
N THR A 38 -15.87 6.14 7.08
CA THR A 38 -15.28 5.40 8.22
C THR A 38 -15.42 3.89 8.09
N ALA A 39 -16.49 3.41 7.43
CA ALA A 39 -16.66 1.99 7.11
C ALA A 39 -15.56 1.46 6.18
N CYS A 40 -14.93 2.32 5.37
CA CYS A 40 -13.85 1.96 4.46
C CYS A 40 -12.45 2.00 5.10
N ASN A 41 -12.35 2.37 6.37
CA ASN A 41 -11.12 2.21 7.12
C ASN A 41 -10.69 0.74 7.10
N VAL A 42 -9.39 0.52 6.95
CA VAL A 42 -8.81 -0.80 6.84
C VAL A 42 -7.77 -0.98 7.92
N TYR A 43 -7.80 -2.14 8.55
CA TYR A 43 -6.86 -2.52 9.58
C TYR A 43 -6.17 -3.81 9.16
N LEU A 44 -4.88 -3.92 9.46
CA LEU A 44 -4.08 -5.09 9.19
C LEU A 44 -3.67 -5.72 10.51
N GLN A 45 -4.11 -6.96 10.72
CA GLN A 45 -3.66 -7.80 11.83
C GLN A 45 -2.60 -8.76 11.31
N VAL A 46 -1.37 -8.68 11.83
CA VAL A 46 -0.29 -9.57 11.42
C VAL A 46 0.09 -10.52 12.54
N LYS A 47 0.16 -11.79 12.18
CA LYS A 47 0.52 -12.93 13.04
C LYS A 47 1.72 -13.62 12.41
N LYS A 48 2.39 -14.49 13.18
CA LYS A 48 3.64 -15.19 12.76
C LYS A 48 3.57 -15.88 11.39
N LYS A 49 2.38 -16.32 10.94
CA LYS A 49 2.21 -17.08 9.68
C LYS A 49 1.11 -16.53 8.76
N SER A 50 0.45 -15.43 9.15
CA SER A 50 -0.70 -14.92 8.40
C SER A 50 -0.91 -13.44 8.66
N ALA A 51 -1.53 -12.78 7.69
CA ALA A 51 -2.05 -11.44 7.84
C ALA A 51 -3.54 -11.44 7.50
N THR A 52 -4.33 -10.76 8.32
CA THR A 52 -5.78 -10.64 8.17
C THR A 52 -6.14 -9.17 7.99
N VAL A 53 -6.99 -8.91 7.00
CA VAL A 53 -7.51 -7.59 6.70
C VAL A 53 -8.88 -7.45 7.36
N GLU A 54 -9.05 -6.40 8.16
CA GLU A 54 -10.30 -6.05 8.82
C GLU A 54 -10.85 -4.74 8.24
N THR A 55 -12.13 -4.72 7.89
CA THR A 55 -12.83 -3.53 7.40
C THR A 55 -14.34 -3.71 7.57
N ASN A 56 -15.07 -2.59 7.65
CA ASN A 56 -16.54 -2.58 7.67
C ASN A 56 -17.12 -2.22 6.29
N CYS A 57 -16.30 -2.20 5.24
CA CYS A 57 -16.76 -1.88 3.90
C CYS A 57 -17.78 -2.94 3.45
N GLN A 58 -18.97 -2.52 3.05
CA GLN A 58 -20.04 -3.41 2.60
C GLN A 58 -19.68 -4.19 1.32
N LEU A 59 -18.73 -3.68 0.54
CA LEU A 59 -18.20 -4.33 -0.66
C LEU A 59 -16.91 -5.10 -0.39
N SER A 60 -16.55 -5.31 0.88
CA SER A 60 -15.37 -6.08 1.24
C SER A 60 -15.50 -7.53 0.79
N LEU A 61 -14.38 -8.07 0.31
CA LEU A 61 -14.25 -9.48 -0.06
C LEU A 61 -13.05 -10.06 0.69
N PRO A 62 -13.09 -11.35 1.09
CA PRO A 62 -11.95 -11.98 1.75
C PRO A 62 -10.69 -11.92 0.89
N ILE A 63 -9.60 -11.37 1.43
CA ILE A 63 -8.30 -11.30 0.76
C ILE A 63 -7.40 -12.39 1.31
N LYS A 64 -6.88 -13.26 0.44
CA LYS A 64 -5.75 -14.13 0.77
C LYS A 64 -4.46 -13.31 0.72
N TYR A 65 -4.14 -12.62 1.82
CA TYR A 65 -3.11 -11.57 1.86
C TYR A 65 -1.79 -11.97 1.21
N ALA A 66 -1.19 -13.11 1.59
CA ALA A 66 0.11 -13.54 1.05
C ALA A 66 0.10 -13.75 -0.48
N TRP A 67 -1.04 -14.13 -1.05
CA TRP A 67 -1.19 -14.31 -2.50
C TRP A 67 -1.38 -12.97 -3.21
N ALA A 68 -2.22 -12.09 -2.64
CA ALA A 68 -2.43 -10.75 -3.17
C ALA A 68 -1.15 -9.91 -3.11
N GLU A 69 -0.38 -10.06 -2.03
CA GLU A 69 0.91 -9.38 -1.83
C GLU A 69 1.95 -9.81 -2.86
N ARG A 70 2.02 -11.11 -3.17
CA ARG A 70 2.94 -11.64 -4.16
C ARG A 70 2.57 -11.22 -5.58
N GLY A 71 1.28 -11.17 -5.87
CA GLY A 71 0.77 -11.04 -7.25
C GLY A 71 1.06 -12.28 -8.10
N SER A 72 0.53 -12.28 -9.31
CA SER A 72 0.85 -13.28 -10.35
C SER A 72 0.63 -12.66 -11.74
N ALA A 73 1.07 -13.33 -12.80
CA ALA A 73 0.77 -12.88 -14.17
C ALA A 73 -0.75 -12.78 -14.44
N ALA A 74 -1.55 -13.68 -13.86
CA ALA A 74 -3.01 -13.66 -14.01
C ALA A 74 -3.69 -12.62 -13.08
N THR A 75 -3.05 -12.27 -11.97
CA THR A 75 -3.55 -11.32 -10.97
C THR A 75 -2.43 -10.34 -10.57
N PRO A 76 -2.07 -9.39 -11.46
CA PRO A 76 -0.89 -8.56 -11.26
C PRO A 76 -1.06 -7.48 -10.18
N CYS A 77 -2.28 -7.12 -9.82
CA CYS A 77 -2.59 -6.12 -8.80
C CYS A 77 -2.15 -6.56 -7.41
N ARG A 78 -1.13 -5.89 -6.84
CA ARG A 78 -0.67 -6.08 -5.45
C ARG A 78 -1.21 -5.01 -4.51
N ASN A 79 -2.37 -4.42 -4.80
CA ASN A 79 -3.01 -3.46 -3.90
C ASN A 79 -3.56 -4.15 -2.64
N VAL A 80 -2.71 -4.32 -1.63
CA VAL A 80 -3.08 -4.80 -0.30
C VAL A 80 -2.93 -3.67 0.73
N PRO A 81 -3.61 -3.73 1.88
CA PRO A 81 -3.37 -2.80 2.97
C PRO A 81 -1.98 -3.04 3.58
N ILE A 82 -1.20 -1.99 3.78
CA ILE A 82 0.09 -2.01 4.46
C ILE A 82 0.08 -1.03 5.64
N VAL A 83 0.82 -1.34 6.70
CA VAL A 83 0.97 -0.45 7.85
C VAL A 83 2.08 0.57 7.54
N CYS A 84 1.77 1.86 7.72
CA CYS A 84 2.77 2.92 7.58
C CYS A 84 3.72 2.89 8.79
N GLY A 85 5.02 2.69 8.55
CA GLY A 85 6.04 2.66 9.60
C GLY A 85 6.36 4.01 10.24
N LEU A 86 5.86 5.11 9.68
CA LEU A 86 6.02 6.48 10.20
C LEU A 86 4.88 6.89 11.13
N CYS A 87 3.70 6.26 11.00
CA CYS A 87 2.58 6.50 11.88
C CYS A 87 2.87 5.95 13.29
N PRO A 88 2.33 6.60 14.35
CA PRO A 88 2.36 6.03 15.69
C PRO A 88 1.76 4.62 15.69
N SER A 89 2.52 3.65 16.20
CA SER A 89 2.01 2.29 16.34
C SER A 89 0.97 2.25 17.45
N THR A 90 -0.13 1.54 17.23
CA THR A 90 -1.13 1.26 18.27
C THR A 90 -0.87 -0.10 18.95
N LEU A 91 0.23 -0.79 18.61
CA LEU A 91 0.66 -2.00 19.29
C LEU A 91 1.07 -1.66 20.73
N THR A 92 0.49 -2.37 21.68
CA THR A 92 0.88 -2.31 23.10
C THR A 92 1.61 -3.59 23.47
N ALA A 93 2.48 -3.54 24.49
CA ALA A 93 3.29 -4.69 24.92
C ALA A 93 2.47 -5.95 25.23
N GLY A 94 1.20 -5.80 25.65
CA GLY A 94 0.28 -6.89 25.92
C GLY A 94 -0.45 -7.46 24.69
N ASN A 95 -0.41 -6.80 23.53
CA ASN A 95 -1.06 -7.28 22.31
C ASN A 95 -0.25 -6.93 21.05
N PRO A 96 0.88 -7.62 20.81
CA PRO A 96 1.73 -7.40 19.64
C PRO A 96 1.09 -7.86 18.32
N SER A 97 -0.10 -8.48 18.38
CA SER A 97 -0.87 -8.93 17.23
C SER A 97 -2.18 -8.17 17.10
N ALA A 98 -2.31 -6.97 17.69
CA ALA A 98 -3.50 -6.14 17.51
C ALA A 98 -3.59 -5.66 16.05
N ALA A 99 -4.81 -5.55 15.53
CA ALA A 99 -5.04 -4.95 14.22
C ALA A 99 -4.57 -3.48 14.24
N GLN A 100 -3.75 -3.09 13.26
CA GLN A 100 -3.20 -1.74 13.13
C GLN A 100 -3.90 -1.00 11.99
N PRO A 101 -4.14 0.32 12.11
CA PRO A 101 -4.56 1.11 10.96
C PRO A 101 -3.61 0.91 9.78
N ALA A 102 -4.16 0.64 8.61
CA ALA A 102 -3.41 0.36 7.39
C ALA A 102 -3.91 1.25 6.25
N GLN A 103 -3.07 1.39 5.23
CA GLN A 103 -3.39 2.10 3.99
C GLN A 103 -3.26 1.14 2.82
N TRP A 104 -4.17 1.21 1.86
CA TRP A 104 -3.98 0.50 0.59
C TRP A 104 -2.65 0.90 -0.04
N ARG A 105 -1.85 -0.07 -0.50
CA ARG A 105 -0.50 0.18 -1.06
C ARG A 105 -0.50 1.33 -2.06
N TYR A 106 -1.45 1.35 -3.00
CA TYR A 106 -1.49 2.40 -4.03
C TYR A 106 -1.88 3.77 -3.49
N ASN A 107 -2.45 3.85 -2.28
CA ASN A 107 -2.76 5.11 -1.62
C ASN A 107 -1.58 5.66 -0.80
N MET A 108 -0.47 4.91 -0.67
CA MET A 108 0.65 5.32 0.18
C MET A 108 1.34 6.60 -0.29
N GLU A 109 1.43 6.85 -1.60
CA GLU A 109 2.01 8.09 -2.11
C GLU A 109 1.21 9.32 -1.62
N GLU A 110 -0.12 9.22 -1.61
CA GLU A 110 -1.01 10.28 -1.15
C GLU A 110 -1.05 10.38 0.38
N HIS A 111 -1.02 9.24 1.07
CA HIS A 111 -0.93 9.19 2.53
C HIS A 111 0.35 9.89 3.02
N LEU A 112 1.50 9.61 2.40
CA LEU A 112 2.77 10.25 2.77
C LEU A 112 2.71 11.77 2.51
N ALA A 113 2.20 12.19 1.35
CA ALA A 113 2.12 13.62 1.03
C ALA A 113 1.19 14.41 1.98
N SER A 114 0.15 13.77 2.52
CA SER A 114 -0.84 14.44 3.38
C SER A 114 -0.55 14.31 4.88
N VAL A 115 -0.04 13.16 5.34
CA VAL A 115 0.17 12.85 6.77
C VAL A 115 1.63 12.98 7.18
N HIS A 116 2.56 12.81 6.25
CA HIS A 116 4.00 12.87 6.48
C HIS A 116 4.71 13.81 5.49
N PRO A 117 4.25 15.08 5.33
CA PRO A 117 4.78 16.01 4.34
C PRO A 117 6.26 16.37 4.53
N GLU A 118 6.82 16.07 5.71
CA GLU A 118 8.24 16.20 6.00
C GLU A 118 9.12 15.19 5.25
N TYR A 119 8.56 14.05 4.81
CA TYR A 119 9.26 12.99 4.08
C TYR A 119 8.99 13.04 2.58
N ALA A 120 10.05 12.80 1.81
CA ALA A 120 9.98 12.80 0.36
C ALA A 120 9.13 11.61 -0.11
N SER A 121 8.29 11.82 -1.11
CA SER A 121 7.49 10.77 -1.74
C SER A 121 7.30 11.08 -3.22
N PRO A 122 6.80 10.15 -4.05
CA PRO A 122 6.49 10.45 -5.46
C PRO A 122 5.54 11.65 -5.65
N ARG A 123 4.64 11.91 -4.70
CA ARG A 123 3.72 13.07 -4.70
C ARG A 123 4.27 14.31 -4.00
N ASN A 124 5.38 14.19 -3.28
CA ASN A 124 6.06 15.29 -2.61
C ASN A 124 7.58 15.10 -2.74
N PRO A 125 8.15 15.22 -3.95
CA PRO A 125 9.54 14.88 -4.20
C PRO A 125 10.51 15.86 -3.56
N ASP A 126 10.07 17.06 -3.18
CA ASP A 126 10.94 18.15 -2.70
C ASP A 126 11.02 18.24 -1.17
N ALA A 127 10.32 17.36 -0.43
CA ALA A 127 10.34 17.35 1.02
C ALA A 127 11.76 17.29 1.60
N GLN A 128 11.94 17.81 2.81
CA GLN A 128 13.27 17.94 3.40
C GLN A 128 13.91 16.59 3.73
N GLN A 129 13.13 15.64 4.29
CA GLN A 129 13.66 14.36 4.75
C GLN A 129 13.56 13.30 3.65
N ARG A 130 14.55 12.40 3.57
CA ARG A 130 14.49 11.23 2.68
C ARG A 130 13.54 10.19 3.25
N LEU A 131 12.82 9.49 2.38
CA LEU A 131 11.91 8.41 2.80
C LEU A 131 12.72 7.23 3.37
N PRO A 132 12.41 6.71 4.56
CA PRO A 132 13.11 5.52 5.06
C PRO A 132 12.95 4.33 4.11
N HIS A 133 14.05 3.61 3.86
CA HIS A 133 14.08 2.49 2.92
C HIS A 133 12.98 1.45 3.18
N VAL A 134 12.74 1.10 4.45
CA VAL A 134 11.71 0.14 4.84
C VAL A 134 10.29 0.57 4.44
N VAL A 135 10.00 1.88 4.50
CA VAL A 135 8.70 2.43 4.10
C VAL A 135 8.58 2.38 2.58
N TRP A 136 9.65 2.71 1.86
CA TRP A 136 9.68 2.60 0.40
C TRP A 136 9.47 1.15 -0.08
N THR A 137 10.22 0.19 0.48
CA THR A 137 10.12 -1.22 0.07
C THR A 137 8.72 -1.80 0.26
N SER A 138 7.98 -1.39 1.30
CA SER A 138 6.63 -1.92 1.54
C SER A 138 5.58 -1.36 0.56
N MET A 139 5.78 -0.14 0.05
CA MET A 139 4.82 0.53 -0.84
C MET A 139 5.18 0.49 -2.34
N ALA A 140 6.42 0.14 -2.68
CA ALA A 140 6.91 0.22 -4.06
C ALA A 140 6.07 -0.61 -5.04
N MET A 141 5.64 0.04 -6.12
CA MET A 141 5.03 -0.59 -7.30
C MET A 141 6.14 -0.90 -8.31
N THR A 142 6.10 -2.07 -8.92
CA THR A 142 7.09 -2.44 -9.94
C THR A 142 6.58 -2.05 -11.33
N GLU A 143 7.48 -1.69 -12.23
CA GLU A 143 7.12 -1.44 -13.64
C GLU A 143 6.39 -2.63 -14.27
N VAL A 144 6.79 -3.86 -13.91
CA VAL A 144 6.14 -5.10 -14.37
C VAL A 144 4.68 -5.17 -13.94
N GLU A 145 4.38 -4.80 -12.68
CA GLU A 145 3.01 -4.72 -12.17
C GLU A 145 2.19 -3.67 -12.92
N GLU A 146 2.74 -2.47 -13.13
CA GLU A 146 2.03 -1.39 -13.81
C GLU A 146 1.75 -1.73 -15.28
N ARG A 147 2.73 -2.28 -16.01
CA ARG A 147 2.54 -2.76 -17.38
C ARG A 147 1.48 -3.85 -17.46
N ALA A 148 1.52 -4.82 -16.54
CA ALA A 148 0.54 -5.90 -16.50
C ALA A 148 -0.89 -5.43 -16.18
N LEU A 149 -1.03 -4.24 -15.57
CA LEU A 149 -2.31 -3.56 -15.35
C LEU A 149 -2.72 -2.62 -16.49
N GLY A 150 -1.96 -2.60 -17.59
CA GLY A 150 -2.26 -1.83 -18.79
C GLY A 150 -1.89 -0.34 -18.67
N ILE A 151 -1.01 0.02 -17.73
CA ILE A 151 -0.47 1.39 -17.67
C ILE A 151 0.50 1.59 -18.84
N PRO A 152 0.31 2.63 -19.69
CA PRO A 152 1.25 2.92 -20.78
C PRO A 152 2.62 3.31 -20.24
N ASP A 153 3.70 2.94 -20.93
CA ASP A 153 5.08 3.27 -20.52
C ASP A 153 5.30 4.78 -20.30
N SER A 154 4.62 5.63 -21.09
CA SER A 154 4.65 7.10 -20.93
C SER A 154 4.04 7.62 -19.62
N LYS A 155 3.34 6.77 -18.87
CA LYS A 155 2.66 7.08 -17.61
C LYS A 155 3.27 6.36 -16.41
N ILE A 156 4.21 5.44 -16.63
CA ILE A 156 4.98 4.77 -15.58
C ILE A 156 6.07 5.73 -15.10
N PRO A 157 6.10 6.12 -13.81
CA PRO A 157 7.13 7.02 -13.31
C PRO A 157 8.48 6.32 -13.25
N ALA A 158 9.56 7.11 -13.36
CA ALA A 158 10.89 6.62 -13.06
C ALA A 158 11.00 6.16 -11.59
N PRO A 159 11.91 5.23 -11.26
CA PRO A 159 12.16 4.82 -9.88
C PRO A 159 12.44 6.01 -8.96
N PHE A 160 11.78 6.04 -7.81
CA PHE A 160 11.94 7.14 -6.85
C PHE A 160 13.32 7.10 -6.18
N ALA A 161 14.10 8.17 -6.33
CA ALA A 161 15.51 8.19 -5.91
C ALA A 161 15.74 8.75 -4.49
N ARG A 162 14.79 9.47 -3.89
CA ARG A 162 14.98 10.14 -2.58
C ARG A 162 14.67 9.24 -1.38
N VAL A 163 15.25 8.05 -1.41
CA VAL A 163 15.14 7.04 -0.35
C VAL A 163 16.41 7.09 0.50
N ALA A 164 16.27 7.02 1.82
CA ALA A 164 17.40 6.91 2.74
C ALA A 164 18.10 5.54 2.54
N GLY A 165 19.38 5.44 2.91
CA GLY A 165 20.05 4.14 2.97
C GLY A 165 19.34 3.18 3.94
N PRO A 166 19.63 1.87 3.88
CA PRO A 166 19.11 0.92 4.85
C PRO A 166 19.56 1.34 6.26
N ASP A 167 18.60 1.75 7.10
CA ASP A 167 18.84 2.09 8.50
C ASP A 167 18.73 0.83 9.35
N GLU A 168 19.86 0.34 9.87
CA GLU A 168 19.95 -0.85 10.71
C GLU A 168 19.01 -0.79 11.94
N ARG A 169 18.67 0.40 12.46
CA ARG A 169 17.81 0.56 13.66
C ARG A 169 16.31 0.36 13.35
N LEU A 170 15.88 0.73 12.14
CA LEU A 170 14.51 0.47 11.65
C LEU A 170 14.36 -0.97 11.16
N MET A 171 15.44 -1.59 10.69
CA MET A 171 15.46 -3.00 10.33
C MET A 171 15.12 -3.89 11.52
N SER A 172 15.56 -3.60 12.75
CA SER A 172 15.20 -4.44 13.92
C SER A 172 13.69 -4.49 14.24
N ARG A 173 12.90 -3.47 13.85
CA ARG A 173 11.42 -3.47 13.97
C ARG A 173 10.74 -4.12 12.76
N ALA A 174 11.40 -4.10 11.60
CA ALA A 174 10.96 -4.75 10.37
C ALA A 174 11.41 -6.23 10.24
N SER A 175 12.41 -6.67 10.99
CA SER A 175 12.96 -8.04 10.95
C SER A 175 12.00 -9.08 11.50
N SER A 176 10.93 -8.69 12.21
CA SER A 176 9.82 -9.60 12.48
C SER A 176 8.96 -9.93 11.25
N TRP A 177 9.18 -9.25 10.11
CA TRP A 177 8.33 -9.32 8.91
C TRP A 177 8.96 -10.05 7.72
N VAL A 178 10.29 -10.21 7.68
CA VAL A 178 10.99 -10.78 6.51
C VAL A 178 11.42 -12.25 6.69
N CYS A 179 11.43 -12.79 7.92
CA CYS A 179 11.82 -14.19 8.12
C CYS A 179 10.66 -15.18 7.92
N ASN A 180 10.30 -15.50 6.67
CA ASN A 180 9.83 -16.85 6.27
C ASN A 180 9.49 -17.02 4.76
N ALA A 181 10.14 -16.29 3.85
CA ALA A 181 9.97 -16.53 2.42
C ALA A 181 11.03 -17.47 1.80
N GLU A 182 12.12 -17.81 2.51
CA GLU A 182 13.27 -18.53 1.93
C GLU A 182 13.50 -19.95 2.50
N ARG A 183 12.47 -20.60 3.06
CA ARG A 183 12.56 -22.02 3.42
C ARG A 183 11.34 -22.80 2.94
N ARG A 184 11.27 -23.04 1.62
CA ARG A 184 10.63 -24.22 1.01
C ARG A 184 11.32 -24.56 -0.29
#